data_AF-A0A7X5IKQ3-F1
#
_entry.id   AF-A0A7X5IKQ3-F1
#
_cell.length_a   1.000
_cell.length_b   1.000
_cell.length_c   1.000
_cell.angle_alpha   90.00
_cell.angle_beta   90.00
_cell.angle_gamma   90.00
#
_symmetry.space_group_name_H-M   'P 1'
#
loop_
_entity.id
_entity.type
_entity.pdbx_description
1 polymer ?
#
loop_
_entity_poly.entity_id
_entity_poly.type
_entity_poly.pdbx_seq_one_letter_code
_entity_poly.pdbx_strand_id
1 'polypeptide(L)'
;MNLVKKDAGREQELYIMLIDRWCKNTIRASISNSMRSRIIFINDFVEITEEILSRSRTLFVLESFMNNHTAVAFLSLYKKLMGLDIIYLGCDRALFSKVSPICRVYPCDVTGLSMELLVSAAYDDESMKSKDCTDNYYEESRAFAKSLVDSSSSDEIRKLACDFLSLEDERESHLSKRIKLASDLSDALTDNSRLLEENRKLAEGYKNILADSYSLNHALRDYEGILSKEMYKKINLSEYQDRPLILYFKEFEELLGFDMFISTLYEIFRMQNKNSVKVLMLFDSYTAMRMRVLPDYFTTLYNSYNTRQVILCDFLAKSGDASGVLDQLLRNKENLNVLLIFDCKSLPATVLSGQYLQFNICRDCRHLAAYDLVDENTIVNGHGGVNYLEFDHAQYERELPNFVNQTEKFLYLSSQQIYQNILTLTKLYKDRM
;
A
#
# COMPACT_ATOMS: atom_id res chain seq x y z
N MET A 1 -65.57 -8.96 26.59
CA MET A 1 -65.15 -9.49 27.91
C MET A 1 -63.65 -9.69 27.84
N ASN A 2 -62.76 -8.91 28.44
CA ASN A 2 -62.90 -7.95 29.53
C ASN A 2 -62.03 -6.74 29.26
N LEU A 3 -62.67 -5.57 29.32
CA LEU A 3 -62.08 -4.35 29.82
C LEU A 3 -61.57 -4.62 31.23
N VAL A 4 -60.27 -4.44 31.48
CA VAL A 4 -59.80 -4.01 32.79
C VAL A 4 -58.89 -2.82 32.57
N LYS A 5 -59.50 -1.65 32.77
CA LYS A 5 -58.84 -0.39 33.08
C LYS A 5 -57.71 -0.66 34.06
N LYS A 6 -56.47 -0.43 33.62
CA LYS A 6 -55.40 -0.06 34.54
C LYS A 6 -55.41 1.47 34.61
N ASP A 7 -56.36 1.99 35.38
CA ASP A 7 -56.20 3.25 36.08
C ASP A 7 -55.06 3.03 37.10
N ALA A 8 -53.81 3.12 36.62
CA ALA A 8 -52.63 3.26 37.45
C ALA A 8 -52.23 4.73 37.35
N GLY A 9 -52.25 5.41 38.50
CA GLY A 9 -52.33 6.86 38.63
C GLY A 9 -51.32 7.63 37.79
N ARG A 10 -51.77 8.80 37.29
CA ARG A 10 -50.88 9.89 36.88
C ARG A 10 -49.92 10.16 38.04
N GLU A 11 -48.69 9.65 37.95
CA GLU A 11 -47.57 10.21 38.69
C GLU A 11 -47.57 11.71 38.35
N GLN A 12 -47.82 12.55 39.34
CA GLN A 12 -47.79 13.99 39.14
C GLN A 12 -46.34 14.34 38.81
N GLU A 13 -46.07 14.71 37.56
CA GLU A 13 -44.74 15.18 37.17
C GLU A 13 -44.34 16.34 38.07
N LEU A 14 -43.28 16.11 38.82
CA LEU A 14 -42.66 17.10 39.68
C LEU A 14 -41.56 17.79 38.87
N TYR A 15 -41.50 19.10 38.96
CA TYR A 15 -40.47 19.92 38.31
C TYR A 15 -39.66 20.67 39.37
N ILE A 16 -38.42 21.00 39.07
CA ILE A 16 -37.59 21.83 39.94
C ILE A 16 -37.54 23.23 39.32
N MET A 17 -37.70 24.27 40.15
CA MET A 17 -37.60 25.64 39.69
C MET A 17 -36.66 26.45 40.57
N LEU A 18 -35.68 27.08 39.95
CA LEU A 18 -34.74 27.97 40.62
C LEU A 18 -35.35 29.38 40.70
N ILE A 19 -35.62 29.85 41.92
CA ILE A 19 -36.06 31.22 42.19
C ILE A 19 -35.04 31.91 43.08
N ASP A 20 -34.11 32.62 42.45
CA ASP A 20 -33.14 33.43 43.18
C ASP A 20 -33.76 34.74 43.71
N ARG A 21 -32.94 35.54 44.40
CA ARG A 21 -33.37 36.83 44.97
C ARG A 21 -33.80 37.85 43.90
N TRP A 22 -33.22 37.80 42.71
CA TRP A 22 -33.55 38.73 41.62
C TRP A 22 -34.86 38.34 40.93
N CYS A 23 -35.13 37.04 40.75
CA CYS A 23 -36.36 36.49 40.22
C CYS A 23 -37.60 36.89 41.05
N LYS A 24 -37.45 36.98 42.38
CA LYS A 24 -38.55 37.37 43.29
C LYS A 24 -39.05 38.80 43.05
N ASN A 25 -38.23 39.68 42.48
CA ASN A 25 -38.61 41.05 42.17
C ASN A 25 -39.32 41.17 40.81
N THR A 26 -39.08 40.22 39.90
CA THR A 26 -39.58 40.23 38.52
C THR A 26 -40.96 39.57 38.40
N ILE A 27 -41.26 38.56 39.22
CA ILE A 27 -42.53 37.82 39.18
C ILE A 27 -43.62 38.63 39.90
N ARG A 28 -44.67 39.06 39.18
CA ARG A 28 -45.82 39.78 39.76
C ARG A 28 -46.93 38.86 40.31
N ALA A 29 -46.89 37.56 40.00
CA ALA A 29 -47.99 36.63 40.29
C ALA A 29 -47.92 36.00 41.68
N SER A 30 -49.07 35.92 42.36
CA SER A 30 -49.28 35.06 43.53
C SER A 30 -49.11 33.60 43.11
N ILE A 31 -48.02 32.95 43.54
CA ILE A 31 -47.79 31.50 43.29
C ILE A 31 -49.03 30.74 43.77
N SER A 32 -49.81 30.19 42.83
CA SER A 32 -51.05 29.50 43.15
C SER A 32 -50.78 28.20 43.91
N ASN A 33 -51.72 27.75 44.76
CA ASN A 33 -51.59 26.47 45.49
C ASN A 33 -51.38 25.27 44.54
N SER A 34 -51.82 25.38 43.28
CA SER A 34 -51.63 24.40 42.22
C SER A 34 -50.17 24.29 41.72
N MET A 35 -49.36 25.35 41.84
CA MET A 35 -47.92 25.29 41.53
C MET A 35 -47.14 24.56 42.63
N ARG A 36 -47.48 24.82 43.90
CA ARG A 36 -46.77 24.25 45.06
C ARG A 36 -46.90 22.74 45.18
N SER A 37 -47.93 22.14 44.59
CA SER A 37 -48.12 20.68 44.59
C SER A 37 -47.29 19.95 43.53
N ARG A 38 -46.80 20.65 42.50
CA ARG A 38 -46.10 20.05 41.35
C ARG A 38 -44.70 20.61 41.09
N ILE A 39 -44.29 21.67 41.80
CA ILE A 39 -42.98 22.28 41.64
C ILE A 39 -42.25 22.34 42.98
N ILE A 40 -41.00 21.90 42.98
CA ILE A 40 -40.06 22.06 44.07
C ILE A 40 -39.29 23.35 43.81
N PHE A 41 -39.53 24.37 44.63
CA PHE A 41 -38.85 25.65 44.54
C PHE A 41 -37.55 25.61 45.33
N ILE A 42 -36.47 26.01 44.66
CA ILE A 42 -35.12 26.02 45.19
C ILE A 42 -34.55 27.44 45.04
N ASN A 43 -33.81 27.92 46.04
CA ASN A 43 -33.16 29.24 45.96
C ASN A 43 -31.71 29.16 45.45
N ASP A 44 -31.04 28.01 45.64
CA ASP A 44 -29.64 27.79 45.24
C ASP A 44 -29.42 26.32 44.83
N PHE A 45 -28.52 26.07 43.87
CA PHE A 45 -28.15 24.74 43.40
C PHE A 45 -27.66 23.80 44.51
N VAL A 46 -27.17 24.34 45.63
CA VAL A 46 -26.74 23.57 46.80
C VAL A 46 -27.90 22.84 47.50
N GLU A 47 -29.14 23.33 47.34
CA GLU A 47 -30.33 22.71 47.93
C GLU A 47 -30.81 21.47 47.15
N ILE A 48 -30.18 21.15 46.00
CA ILE A 48 -30.49 19.96 45.21
C ILE A 48 -29.87 18.72 45.87
N THR A 49 -30.69 17.95 46.58
CA THR A 49 -30.31 16.68 47.20
C THR A 49 -30.60 15.49 46.28
N GLU A 50 -29.98 14.32 46.56
CA GLU A 50 -30.24 13.08 45.82
C GLU A 50 -31.72 12.66 45.85
N GLU A 51 -32.42 12.95 46.95
CA GLU A 51 -33.87 12.71 47.08
C GLU A 51 -34.67 13.55 46.07
N ILE A 52 -34.30 14.81 45.84
CA ILE A 52 -34.95 15.68 44.85
C ILE A 52 -34.64 15.20 43.43
N LEU A 53 -33.39 14.82 43.15
CA LEU A 53 -32.95 14.28 41.86
C LEU A 53 -33.61 12.94 41.50
N SER A 54 -33.98 12.14 42.50
CA SER A 54 -34.73 10.89 42.30
C SER A 54 -36.18 11.14 41.84
N ARG A 55 -36.73 12.32 42.18
CA ARG A 55 -38.13 12.71 41.89
C ARG A 55 -38.27 13.53 40.62
N SER A 56 -37.27 14.34 40.26
CA SER A 56 -37.24 15.09 39.02
C SER A 56 -35.82 15.48 38.64
N ARG A 57 -35.54 15.51 37.34
CA ARG A 57 -34.27 15.99 36.77
C ARG A 57 -34.44 17.24 35.91
N THR A 58 -35.66 17.72 35.75
CA THR A 58 -35.97 18.88 34.91
C THR A 58 -35.94 20.15 35.76
N LEU A 59 -35.02 21.06 35.44
CA LEU A 59 -34.82 22.30 36.15
C LEU A 59 -35.18 23.51 35.28
N PHE A 60 -36.13 24.32 35.74
CA PHE A 60 -36.44 25.61 35.14
C PHE A 60 -35.57 26.72 35.74
N VAL A 61 -34.91 27.48 34.87
CA VAL A 61 -34.08 28.63 35.21
C VAL A 61 -34.62 29.86 34.51
N LEU A 62 -34.82 30.93 35.28
CA LEU A 62 -35.37 32.18 34.78
C LEU A 62 -34.27 33.14 34.29
N GLU A 63 -34.66 34.05 33.39
CA GLU A 63 -33.80 35.08 32.84
C GLU A 63 -33.03 35.89 33.90
N SER A 64 -33.68 36.24 35.02
CA SER A 64 -33.07 37.06 36.07
C SER A 64 -31.87 36.39 36.76
N PHE A 65 -31.72 35.07 36.68
CA PHE A 65 -30.54 34.35 37.20
C PHE A 65 -29.25 34.70 36.44
N MET A 66 -29.37 35.09 35.17
CA MET A 66 -28.24 35.45 34.32
C MET A 66 -27.59 36.79 34.71
N ASN A 67 -28.19 37.54 35.63
CA ASN A 67 -27.58 38.73 36.23
C ASN A 67 -26.34 38.40 37.08
N ASN A 68 -26.16 37.13 37.47
CA ASN A 68 -24.94 36.69 38.14
C ASN A 68 -23.83 36.36 37.13
N HIS A 69 -22.66 36.99 37.29
CA HIS A 69 -21.47 36.79 36.45
C HIS A 69 -20.99 35.33 36.34
N THR A 70 -21.32 34.46 37.31
CA THR A 70 -20.96 33.04 37.29
C THR A 70 -22.08 32.10 36.80
N ALA A 71 -23.24 32.63 36.40
CA ALA A 71 -24.43 31.84 36.08
C ALA A 71 -24.19 30.76 35.01
N VAL A 72 -23.55 31.12 33.88
CA VAL A 72 -23.26 30.18 32.77
C VAL A 72 -22.37 29.02 33.21
N ALA A 73 -21.35 29.31 34.03
CA ALA A 73 -20.42 28.30 34.53
C ALA A 73 -21.12 27.33 35.50
N PHE A 74 -21.99 27.85 36.38
CA PHE A 74 -22.78 27.01 37.28
C PHE A 74 -23.76 26.11 36.52
N LEU A 75 -24.46 26.65 35.51
CA LEU A 75 -25.36 25.84 34.67
C LEU A 75 -24.60 24.69 33.97
N SER A 76 -23.41 24.97 33.43
CA SER A 76 -22.57 23.94 32.80
C SER A 76 -22.09 22.87 33.79
N LEU A 77 -21.68 23.30 34.99
CA LEU A 77 -21.18 22.43 36.04
C LEU A 77 -22.29 21.49 36.55
N TYR A 78 -23.43 22.03 36.97
CA TYR A 78 -24.51 21.24 37.55
C TYR A 78 -25.22 20.35 36.52
N LYS A 79 -25.29 20.76 35.25
CA LYS A 79 -25.73 19.87 34.17
C LYS A 79 -24.84 18.63 34.04
N LYS A 80 -23.52 18.80 34.07
CA LYS A 80 -22.56 17.69 33.94
C LYS A 80 -22.46 16.82 35.20
N LEU A 81 -22.51 17.45 36.38
CA LEU A 81 -22.28 16.78 37.66
C LEU A 81 -23.53 16.05 38.15
N MET A 82 -24.73 16.61 37.93
CA MET A 82 -26.00 16.05 38.41
C MET A 82 -26.91 15.51 37.29
N GLY A 83 -26.54 15.65 36.02
CA GLY A 83 -27.32 15.14 34.90
C GLY A 83 -28.68 15.82 34.71
N LEU A 84 -28.78 17.10 35.08
CA LEU A 84 -30.01 17.89 35.02
C LEU A 84 -30.38 18.27 33.57
N ASP A 85 -31.67 18.19 33.26
CA ASP A 85 -32.24 18.74 32.04
C ASP A 85 -32.72 20.17 32.31
N ILE A 86 -31.90 21.13 31.92
CA ILE A 86 -32.11 22.54 32.25
C ILE A 86 -32.88 23.22 31.12
N ILE A 87 -34.00 23.85 31.48
CA ILE A 87 -34.83 24.67 30.60
C ILE A 87 -34.70 26.13 31.04
N TYR A 88 -34.21 26.97 30.14
CA TYR A 88 -34.04 28.40 30.34
C TYR A 88 -35.27 29.16 29.80
N LEU A 89 -35.87 29.99 30.64
CA LEU A 89 -37.06 30.79 30.36
C LEU A 89 -36.68 32.28 30.35
N GLY A 90 -36.88 32.95 29.22
CA GLY A 90 -36.55 34.39 29.10
C GLY A 90 -36.92 35.00 27.76
N CYS A 91 -36.70 36.30 27.62
CA CYS A 91 -36.95 37.08 26.41
C CYS A 91 -35.68 37.64 25.74
N ASP A 92 -34.53 37.66 26.41
CA ASP A 92 -33.28 38.20 25.86
C ASP A 92 -32.57 37.24 24.88
N ARG A 93 -32.51 37.64 23.60
CA ARG A 93 -31.86 36.88 22.52
C ARG A 93 -30.35 36.80 22.66
N ALA A 94 -29.71 37.82 23.23
CA ALA A 94 -28.26 37.82 23.43
C ALA A 94 -27.85 36.71 24.41
N LEU A 95 -28.68 36.43 25.41
CA LEU A 95 -28.47 35.34 26.37
C LEU A 95 -28.76 33.96 25.78
N PHE A 96 -29.70 33.85 24.84
CA PHE A 96 -29.99 32.58 24.16
C PHE A 96 -28.75 32.00 23.46
N SER A 97 -27.96 32.84 22.77
CA SER A 97 -26.74 32.39 22.09
C SER A 97 -25.68 31.82 23.05
N LYS A 98 -25.63 32.33 24.28
CA LYS A 98 -24.68 31.90 25.32
C LYS A 98 -25.14 30.65 26.06
N VAL A 99 -26.45 30.47 26.20
CA VAL A 99 -27.06 29.42 27.02
C VAL A 99 -27.52 28.22 26.20
N SER A 100 -27.82 28.37 24.91
CA SER A 100 -28.27 27.25 24.04
C SER A 100 -27.33 26.05 23.96
N PRO A 101 -25.99 26.18 24.06
CA PRO A 101 -25.12 25.00 24.09
C PRO A 101 -25.26 24.18 25.38
N ILE A 102 -25.85 24.77 26.43
CA ILE A 102 -25.91 24.23 27.78
C ILE A 102 -27.34 23.87 28.17
N CYS A 103 -28.36 24.63 27.77
CA CYS A 103 -29.75 24.44 28.21
C CYS A 103 -30.72 24.50 27.03
N ARG A 104 -31.91 23.91 27.19
CA ARG A 104 -33.03 24.10 26.26
C ARG A 104 -33.60 25.50 26.49
N VAL A 105 -33.70 26.31 25.45
CA VAL A 105 -34.16 27.70 25.54
C VAL A 105 -35.62 27.77 25.14
N TYR A 106 -36.46 28.35 26.00
CA TYR A 106 -37.87 28.60 25.72
C TYR A 106 -38.16 30.11 25.83
N PRO A 107 -38.49 30.77 24.71
CA PRO A 107 -38.72 32.21 24.68
C PRO A 107 -40.08 32.55 25.31
N CYS A 108 -40.09 33.23 26.47
CA CYS A 108 -41.32 33.63 27.15
C CYS A 108 -41.14 34.80 28.11
N ASP A 109 -42.20 35.60 28.29
CA ASP A 109 -42.24 36.64 29.33
C ASP A 109 -42.41 36.00 30.71
N VAL A 110 -41.40 36.19 31.56
CA VAL A 110 -41.29 35.60 32.90
C VAL A 110 -42.20 36.29 33.91
N THR A 111 -42.74 37.49 33.62
CA THR A 111 -43.56 38.26 34.58
C THR A 111 -44.90 37.60 34.91
N GLY A 112 -45.45 36.80 33.98
CA GLY A 112 -46.75 36.11 34.06
C GLY A 112 -46.67 34.59 34.23
N LEU A 113 -45.73 34.09 35.03
CA LEU A 113 -45.46 32.66 35.20
C LEU A 113 -46.72 31.84 35.59
N SER A 114 -47.09 30.85 34.76
CA SER A 114 -48.23 29.94 34.96
C SER A 114 -47.83 28.46 34.82
N MET A 115 -48.64 27.53 35.36
CA MET A 115 -48.35 26.08 35.21
C MET A 115 -48.43 25.63 33.76
N GLU A 116 -49.31 26.26 32.98
CA GLU A 116 -49.48 25.97 31.56
C GLU A 116 -48.20 26.34 30.80
N LEU A 117 -47.59 27.49 31.11
CA LEU A 117 -46.31 27.91 30.52
C LEU A 117 -45.18 26.91 30.80
N LEU A 118 -45.08 26.41 32.04
CA LEU A 118 -44.03 25.46 32.43
C LEU A 118 -44.22 24.09 31.78
N VAL A 119 -45.46 23.62 31.65
CA VAL A 119 -45.76 22.37 30.94
C VAL A 119 -45.48 22.55 29.44
N SER A 120 -45.90 23.65 28.84
CA SER A 120 -45.57 23.96 27.44
C SER A 120 -44.05 24.02 27.22
N ALA A 121 -43.28 24.60 28.15
CA ALA A 121 -41.83 24.63 28.07
C ALA A 121 -41.16 23.25 28.29
N ALA A 122 -41.69 22.40 29.17
CA ALA A 122 -41.19 21.04 29.39
C ALA A 122 -41.31 20.16 28.13
N TYR A 123 -42.48 20.24 27.48
CA TYR A 123 -42.85 19.46 26.30
C TYR A 123 -42.51 20.15 24.96
N ASP A 124 -41.89 21.33 25.01
CA ASP A 124 -41.52 22.16 23.85
C ASP A 124 -42.71 22.52 22.92
N ASP A 125 -43.86 22.81 23.52
CA ASP A 125 -45.06 23.27 22.81
C ASP A 125 -44.93 24.76 22.44
N GLU A 126 -45.27 25.09 21.19
CA GLU A 126 -45.16 26.45 20.64
C GLU A 126 -46.32 27.37 21.06
N SER A 127 -47.36 26.83 21.70
CA SER A 127 -48.59 27.53 22.04
C SER A 127 -48.40 28.81 22.89
N MET A 128 -47.36 28.85 23.73
CA MET A 128 -47.09 29.95 24.68
C MET A 128 -45.72 30.64 24.45
N LYS A 129 -45.05 30.39 23.31
CA LYS A 129 -43.79 31.06 22.95
C LYS A 129 -44.04 32.53 22.64
N SER A 130 -43.30 33.43 23.29
CA SER A 130 -43.37 34.87 23.00
C SER A 130 -42.73 35.17 21.64
N LYS A 131 -43.49 35.82 20.75
CA LYS A 131 -43.00 36.23 19.42
C LYS A 131 -42.13 37.50 19.48
N ASP A 132 -42.30 38.31 20.52
CA ASP A 132 -41.64 39.61 20.70
C ASP A 132 -40.51 39.54 21.72
N CYS A 133 -39.56 38.62 21.50
CA CYS A 133 -38.26 38.64 22.17
C CYS A 133 -37.37 39.69 21.49
N THR A 134 -37.14 40.83 22.13
CA THR A 134 -36.44 42.00 21.55
C THR A 134 -35.07 42.22 22.18
N ASP A 135 -34.12 42.77 21.40
CA ASP A 135 -32.83 43.32 21.90
C ASP A 135 -33.02 44.71 22.56
N ASN A 136 -34.26 45.09 22.91
CA ASN A 136 -34.71 46.49 23.09
C ASN A 136 -34.13 47.23 24.29
N TYR A 137 -33.49 46.55 25.25
CA TYR A 137 -32.98 47.21 26.46
C TYR A 137 -31.96 48.32 26.13
N TYR A 138 -31.22 48.17 25.03
CA TYR A 138 -30.17 49.11 24.61
C TYR A 138 -30.69 50.21 23.67
N GLU A 139 -31.68 49.92 22.81
CA GLU A 139 -32.27 50.93 21.93
C GLU A 139 -33.05 51.98 22.71
N GLU A 140 -33.81 51.56 23.72
CA GLU A 140 -34.52 52.46 24.63
C GLU A 140 -33.54 53.30 25.46
N SER A 141 -32.44 52.69 25.93
CA SER A 141 -31.38 53.40 26.66
C SER A 141 -30.62 54.40 25.78
N ARG A 142 -30.37 54.08 24.51
CA ARG A 142 -29.75 55.00 23.53
C ARG A 142 -30.67 56.16 23.18
N ALA A 143 -31.97 55.90 23.01
CA ALA A 143 -32.98 56.94 22.78
C ALA A 143 -33.12 57.87 23.99
N PHE A 144 -33.08 57.32 25.21
CA PHE A 144 -33.10 58.07 26.46
C PHE A 144 -31.83 58.91 26.68
N ALA A 145 -30.65 58.36 26.38
CA ALA A 145 -29.40 59.11 26.44
C ALA A 145 -29.40 60.28 25.43
N LYS A 146 -29.90 60.07 24.20
CA LYS A 146 -30.08 61.15 23.22
C LYS A 146 -31.05 62.23 23.72
N SER A 147 -32.19 61.84 24.29
CA SER A 147 -33.15 62.82 24.82
C SER A 147 -32.60 63.61 26.01
N LEU A 148 -31.75 63.00 26.85
CA LEU A 148 -31.05 63.68 27.95
C LEU A 148 -29.99 64.68 27.48
N VAL A 149 -29.31 64.40 26.36
CA VAL A 149 -28.38 65.37 25.74
C VAL A 149 -29.12 66.64 25.31
N ASP A 150 -30.35 66.49 24.79
CA ASP A 150 -31.15 67.60 24.26
C ASP A 150 -31.97 68.36 25.32
N SER A 151 -32.32 67.72 26.45
CA SER A 151 -33.28 68.26 27.43
C SER A 151 -32.71 68.63 28.81
N SER A 152 -31.48 68.26 29.13
CA SER A 152 -30.91 68.48 30.48
C SER A 152 -30.24 69.85 30.64
N SER A 153 -30.50 70.51 31.77
CA SER A 153 -29.93 71.82 32.13
C SER A 153 -28.60 71.74 32.91
N SER A 154 -28.14 70.52 33.24
CA SER A 154 -26.87 70.27 33.95
C SER A 154 -25.80 69.75 32.99
N ASP A 155 -24.66 70.44 32.92
CA ASP A 155 -23.53 70.08 32.06
C ASP A 155 -22.93 68.71 32.38
N GLU A 156 -22.98 68.27 33.64
CA GLU A 156 -22.47 66.97 34.07
C GLU A 156 -23.31 65.81 33.52
N ILE A 157 -24.65 65.97 33.51
CA ILE A 157 -25.59 64.97 32.99
C ILE A 157 -25.47 64.87 31.46
N ARG A 158 -25.32 66.01 30.79
CA ARG A 158 -25.08 66.04 29.34
C ARG A 158 -23.77 65.37 28.97
N LYS A 159 -22.69 65.60 29.73
CA LYS A 159 -21.40 64.94 29.51
C LYS A 159 -21.50 63.43 29.70
N LEU A 160 -22.16 62.96 30.76
CA LEU A 160 -22.36 61.53 31.01
C LEU A 160 -23.17 60.85 29.88
N ALA A 161 -24.20 61.52 29.36
CA ALA A 161 -25.00 61.01 28.25
C ALA A 161 -24.20 60.95 26.93
N CYS A 162 -23.34 61.94 26.66
CA CYS A 162 -22.42 61.90 25.53
C CYS A 162 -21.38 60.78 25.67
N ASP A 163 -20.79 60.62 26.86
CA ASP A 163 -19.83 59.56 27.15
C ASP A 163 -20.47 58.17 26.96
N PHE A 164 -21.72 57.99 27.43
CA PHE A 164 -22.50 56.76 27.21
C PHE A 164 -22.73 56.48 25.71
N LEU A 165 -23.13 57.48 24.93
CA LEU A 165 -23.33 57.31 23.48
C LEU A 165 -22.03 56.95 22.75
N SER A 166 -20.90 57.56 23.14
CA SER A 166 -19.60 57.23 22.57
C SER A 166 -19.17 55.79 22.87
N LEU A 167 -19.43 55.32 24.09
CA LEU A 167 -19.16 53.93 24.50
C LEU A 167 -20.05 52.94 23.74
N GLU A 168 -21.32 53.28 23.49
CA GLU A 168 -22.20 52.45 22.68
C GLU A 168 -21.74 52.36 21.21
N ASP A 169 -21.28 53.47 20.62
CA ASP A 169 -20.75 53.47 19.25
C ASP A 169 -19.45 52.64 19.16
N GLU A 170 -18.57 52.72 20.17
CA GLU A 170 -17.39 51.86 20.27
C GLU A 170 -17.78 50.38 20.40
N ARG A 171 -18.79 50.06 21.23
CA ARG A 171 -19.32 48.70 21.40
C ARG A 171 -19.86 48.15 20.08
N GLU A 172 -20.62 48.93 19.33
CA GLU A 172 -21.18 48.55 18.02
C GLU A 172 -20.06 48.30 16.98
N SER A 173 -19.02 49.13 16.99
CA SER A 173 -17.81 48.92 16.16
C SER A 173 -17.08 47.62 16.52
N HIS A 174 -16.90 47.35 17.82
CA HIS A 174 -16.28 46.13 18.31
C HIS A 174 -17.11 44.88 18.00
N LEU A 175 -18.43 44.95 18.11
CA LEU A 175 -19.34 43.87 17.72
C LEU A 175 -19.18 43.54 16.23
N SER A 176 -19.20 44.57 15.39
CA SER A 176 -19.01 44.42 13.93
C SER A 176 -17.66 43.78 13.58
N LYS A 177 -16.57 44.19 14.26
CA LYS A 177 -15.25 43.56 14.10
C LYS A 177 -15.24 42.10 14.54
N ARG A 178 -15.91 41.75 15.65
CA ARG A 178 -16.01 40.38 16.12
C ARG A 178 -16.77 39.48 15.13
N ILE A 179 -17.84 39.98 14.52
CA ILE A 179 -18.59 39.24 13.51
C ILE A 179 -17.70 38.94 12.29
N LYS A 180 -16.93 39.93 11.81
CA LYS A 180 -15.98 39.73 10.70
C LYS A 180 -14.91 38.70 11.05
N LEU A 181 -14.27 38.82 12.21
CA LEU A 181 -13.27 37.86 12.69
C LEU A 181 -13.84 36.44 12.84
N ALA A 182 -15.10 36.31 13.25
CA ALA A 182 -15.76 35.00 13.33
C ALA A 182 -15.97 34.39 11.94
N SER A 183 -16.31 35.20 10.93
CA SER A 183 -16.39 34.77 9.54
C SER A 183 -15.02 34.33 9.01
N ASP A 184 -13.99 35.15 9.17
CA ASP A 184 -12.64 34.86 8.70
C ASP A 184 -12.07 33.58 9.34
N LEU A 185 -12.36 33.37 10.63
CA LEU A 185 -11.99 32.15 11.35
C LEU A 185 -12.71 30.93 10.78
N SER A 186 -14.00 31.05 10.44
CA SER A 186 -14.75 29.97 9.82
C SER A 186 -14.13 29.58 8.47
N ASP A 187 -13.79 30.56 7.63
CA ASP A 187 -13.17 30.32 6.33
C ASP A 187 -11.80 29.64 6.49
N ALA A 188 -10.95 30.14 7.39
CA ALA A 188 -9.66 29.53 7.68
C ALA A 188 -9.77 28.08 8.20
N LEU A 189 -10.80 27.76 9.00
CA LEU A 189 -11.06 26.40 9.45
C LEU A 189 -11.47 25.49 8.29
N THR A 190 -12.27 25.98 7.34
CA THR A 190 -12.63 25.19 6.16
C THR A 190 -11.42 24.92 5.26
N ASP A 191 -10.56 25.91 5.04
CA ASP A 191 -9.32 25.72 4.26
C ASP A 191 -8.36 24.75 4.91
N ASN A 192 -8.17 24.83 6.23
CA ASN A 192 -7.31 23.90 6.96
C ASN A 192 -7.85 22.46 6.87
N SER A 193 -9.17 22.28 6.93
CA SER A 193 -9.79 20.95 6.77
C SER A 193 -9.53 20.35 5.38
N ARG A 194 -9.57 21.18 4.33
CA ARG A 194 -9.25 20.77 2.96
C ARG A 194 -7.77 20.38 2.82
N LEU A 195 -6.85 21.20 3.35
CA LEU A 195 -5.41 20.91 3.30
C LEU A 195 -5.04 19.64 4.06
N LEU A 196 -5.70 19.37 5.20
CA LEU A 196 -5.50 18.12 5.94
C LEU A 196 -5.92 16.89 5.12
N GLU A 197 -7.02 17.00 4.37
CA GLU A 197 -7.50 15.92 3.51
C GLU A 197 -6.58 15.69 2.30
N GLU A 198 -6.08 16.76 1.68
CA GLU A 198 -5.08 16.66 0.60
C GLU A 198 -3.77 16.02 1.10
N ASN A 199 -3.28 16.42 2.27
CA ASN A 199 -2.09 15.82 2.89
C ASN A 199 -2.27 14.33 3.17
N ARG A 200 -3.46 13.90 3.62
CA ARG A 200 -3.76 12.47 3.81
C ARG A 200 -3.68 11.69 2.51
N LYS A 201 -4.30 12.22 1.44
CA LYS A 201 -4.25 11.59 0.11
C LYS A 201 -2.83 11.49 -0.43
N LEU A 202 -2.03 12.54 -0.26
CA LEU A 202 -0.61 12.54 -0.66
C LEU A 202 0.20 11.51 0.13
N ALA A 203 0.02 11.44 1.45
CA ALA A 203 0.72 10.47 2.29
C ALA A 203 0.37 9.01 1.91
N GLU A 204 -0.89 8.73 1.60
CA GLU A 204 -1.32 7.43 1.11
C GLU A 204 -0.72 7.11 -0.27
N GLY A 205 -0.68 8.09 -1.18
CA GLY A 205 -0.01 7.96 -2.47
C GLY A 205 1.48 7.61 -2.33
N TYR A 206 2.21 8.30 -1.45
CA TYR A 206 3.62 8.00 -1.18
C TYR A 206 3.83 6.59 -0.62
N LYS A 207 2.94 6.14 0.27
CA LYS A 207 2.99 4.79 0.83
C LYS A 207 2.86 3.72 -0.26
N ASN A 208 1.95 3.93 -1.21
CA ASN A 208 1.74 3.00 -2.33
C ASN A 208 2.97 2.96 -3.25
N ILE A 209 3.53 4.12 -3.61
CA ILE A 209 4.75 4.20 -4.43
C ILE A 209 5.93 3.50 -3.75
N LEU A 210 6.08 3.66 -2.43
CA LEU A 210 7.12 2.96 -1.69
C LEU A 210 6.92 1.44 -1.73
N ALA A 211 5.70 0.95 -1.53
CA ALA A 211 5.38 -0.48 -1.61
C ALA A 211 5.70 -1.07 -3.00
N ASP A 212 5.32 -0.36 -4.06
CA ASP A 212 5.61 -0.76 -5.44
C ASP A 212 7.12 -0.77 -5.71
N SER A 213 7.85 0.23 -5.21
CA SER A 213 9.32 0.28 -5.33
C SER A 213 10.01 -0.86 -4.60
N TYR A 214 9.55 -1.24 -3.40
CA TYR A 214 10.06 -2.40 -2.68
C TYR A 214 9.81 -3.71 -3.45
N SER A 215 8.60 -3.89 -3.99
CA SER A 215 8.25 -5.05 -4.81
C SER A 215 9.14 -5.15 -6.05
N LEU A 216 9.32 -4.04 -6.78
CA LEU A 216 10.16 -3.98 -7.96
C LEU A 216 11.63 -4.26 -7.64
N ASN A 217 12.16 -3.69 -6.55
CA ASN A 217 13.53 -3.97 -6.10
C ASN A 217 13.73 -5.43 -5.72
N HIS A 218 12.73 -6.08 -5.11
CA HIS A 218 12.81 -7.51 -4.82
C HIS A 218 12.86 -8.32 -6.12
N ALA A 219 11.97 -8.03 -7.08
CA ALA A 219 11.98 -8.69 -8.38
C ALA A 219 13.32 -8.50 -9.12
N LEU A 220 13.89 -7.29 -9.08
CA LEU A 220 15.21 -7.02 -9.66
C LEU A 220 16.32 -7.82 -9.01
N ARG A 221 16.32 -7.98 -7.68
CA ARG A 221 17.29 -8.85 -6.98
C ARG A 221 17.10 -10.33 -7.33
N ASP A 222 15.87 -10.78 -7.51
CA ASP A 222 15.59 -12.15 -7.93
C ASP A 222 16.12 -12.38 -9.37
N TYR A 223 15.92 -11.42 -10.27
CA TYR A 223 16.50 -11.46 -11.61
C TYR A 223 18.03 -11.41 -11.58
N GLU A 224 18.62 -10.54 -10.76
CA GLU A 224 20.07 -10.48 -10.55
C GLU A 224 20.59 -11.83 -10.04
N GLY A 225 19.92 -12.47 -9.08
CA GLY A 225 20.30 -13.79 -8.57
C GLY A 225 20.23 -14.91 -9.62
N ILE A 226 19.23 -14.85 -10.51
CA ILE A 226 19.08 -15.79 -11.64
C ILE A 226 20.19 -15.57 -12.67
N LEU A 227 20.44 -14.31 -13.04
CA LEU A 227 21.45 -13.93 -14.03
C LEU A 227 22.89 -14.17 -13.51
N SER A 228 23.13 -13.96 -12.21
CA SER A 228 24.46 -14.04 -11.60
C SER A 228 24.90 -15.46 -11.25
N LYS A 229 23.97 -16.38 -10.92
CA LYS A 229 24.34 -17.78 -10.57
C LYS A 229 25.01 -18.50 -11.73
N GLU A 230 24.57 -18.25 -12.96
CA GLU A 230 25.17 -18.84 -14.16
C GLU A 230 26.55 -18.27 -14.49
N MET A 231 26.90 -17.08 -13.99
CA MET A 231 28.17 -16.41 -14.27
C MET A 231 29.33 -16.89 -13.38
N TYR A 232 29.08 -17.25 -12.12
CA TYR A 232 30.16 -17.43 -11.13
C TYR A 232 30.33 -18.86 -10.60
N LYS A 233 29.34 -19.74 -10.72
CA LYS A 233 29.46 -21.10 -10.19
C LYS A 233 30.04 -22.05 -11.24
N LYS A 234 31.37 -22.09 -11.34
CA LYS A 234 32.07 -23.15 -12.06
C LYS A 234 31.98 -24.46 -11.27
N ILE A 235 31.72 -25.56 -11.96
CA ILE A 235 31.72 -26.89 -11.35
C ILE A 235 33.15 -27.39 -11.30
N ASN A 236 33.63 -27.73 -10.11
CA ASN A 236 34.97 -28.25 -9.92
C ASN A 236 35.01 -29.76 -10.14
N LEU A 237 35.66 -30.18 -11.23
CA LEU A 237 35.76 -31.59 -11.60
C LEU A 237 36.56 -32.43 -10.60
N SER A 238 37.44 -31.81 -9.79
CA SER A 238 38.19 -32.55 -8.78
C SER A 238 37.30 -33.17 -7.69
N GLU A 239 36.08 -32.68 -7.53
CA GLU A 239 35.10 -33.20 -6.58
C GLU A 239 34.44 -34.51 -7.05
N TYR A 240 34.65 -34.89 -8.32
CA TYR A 240 34.05 -36.07 -8.96
C TYR A 240 35.14 -37.08 -9.34
N GLN A 241 35.25 -38.15 -8.55
CA GLN A 241 36.27 -39.20 -8.74
C GLN A 241 35.95 -40.09 -9.95
N ASP A 242 34.72 -40.59 -10.06
CA ASP A 242 34.30 -41.52 -11.11
C ASP A 242 33.77 -40.84 -12.38
N ARG A 243 34.15 -39.58 -12.62
CA ARG A 243 33.60 -38.80 -13.74
C ARG A 243 33.90 -39.45 -15.10
N PRO A 244 32.98 -39.34 -16.08
CA PRO A 244 33.22 -39.79 -17.45
C PRO A 244 34.36 -38.97 -18.11
N LEU A 245 34.87 -39.45 -19.24
CA LEU A 245 35.75 -38.65 -20.09
C LEU A 245 34.95 -37.48 -20.69
N ILE A 246 35.37 -36.25 -20.43
CA ILE A 246 34.64 -35.04 -20.85
C ILE A 246 35.34 -34.42 -22.05
N LEU A 247 34.60 -34.30 -23.16
CA LEU A 247 34.96 -33.44 -24.28
C LEU A 247 34.06 -32.21 -24.24
N TYR A 248 34.65 -31.04 -24.07
CA TYR A 248 33.95 -29.77 -23.94
C TYR A 248 34.15 -28.94 -25.21
N PHE A 249 33.06 -28.62 -25.88
CA PHE A 249 33.04 -27.81 -27.10
C PHE A 249 32.43 -26.45 -26.77
N LYS A 250 33.25 -25.40 -26.78
CA LYS A 250 32.78 -24.03 -26.56
C LYS A 250 32.42 -23.36 -27.88
N GLU A 251 31.15 -22.99 -28.06
CA GLU A 251 30.68 -22.29 -29.25
C GLU A 251 30.84 -20.78 -29.08
N PHE A 252 31.61 -20.15 -29.98
CA PHE A 252 31.69 -18.69 -30.14
C PHE A 252 30.82 -18.23 -31.32
N GLU A 253 30.80 -19.03 -32.38
CA GLU A 253 29.94 -18.83 -33.54
C GLU A 253 29.41 -20.19 -34.03
N GLU A 254 28.18 -20.18 -34.56
CA GLU A 254 27.50 -21.40 -34.99
C GLU A 254 28.14 -22.02 -36.22
N LEU A 255 28.52 -23.30 -36.08
CA LEU A 255 29.08 -24.11 -37.15
C LEU A 255 27.98 -24.47 -38.16
N LEU A 256 28.26 -24.34 -39.45
CA LEU A 256 27.39 -24.89 -40.48
C LEU A 256 27.37 -26.42 -40.38
N GLY A 257 26.17 -27.02 -40.42
CA GLY A 257 25.99 -28.46 -40.25
C GLY A 257 26.22 -28.97 -38.83
N PHE A 258 25.99 -28.14 -37.81
CA PHE A 258 26.27 -28.46 -36.41
C PHE A 258 25.61 -29.77 -35.93
N ASP A 259 24.35 -30.02 -36.27
CA ASP A 259 23.65 -31.25 -35.89
C ASP A 259 24.30 -32.51 -36.51
N MET A 260 24.79 -32.40 -37.74
CA MET A 260 25.52 -33.47 -38.42
C MET A 260 26.87 -33.71 -37.74
N PHE A 261 27.54 -32.65 -37.31
CA PHE A 261 28.78 -32.75 -36.56
C PHE A 261 28.59 -33.50 -35.23
N ILE A 262 27.59 -33.08 -34.45
CA ILE A 262 27.26 -33.68 -33.14
C ILE A 262 26.87 -35.15 -33.29
N SER A 263 25.93 -35.45 -34.20
CA SER A 263 25.43 -36.82 -34.40
C SER A 263 26.51 -37.78 -34.89
N THR A 264 27.37 -37.35 -35.82
CA THR A 264 28.50 -38.16 -36.29
C THR A 264 29.48 -38.42 -35.15
N LEU A 265 29.84 -37.38 -34.38
CA LEU A 265 30.78 -37.52 -33.27
C LEU A 265 30.25 -38.48 -32.19
N TYR A 266 28.96 -38.39 -31.86
CA TYR A 266 28.28 -39.32 -30.95
C TYR A 266 28.38 -40.76 -31.45
N GLU A 267 28.03 -41.02 -32.72
CA GLU A 267 28.05 -42.36 -33.30
C GLU A 267 29.47 -42.93 -33.42
N ILE A 268 30.48 -42.11 -33.64
CA ILE A 268 31.88 -42.53 -33.60
C ILE A 268 32.25 -43.11 -32.22
N PHE A 269 31.99 -42.37 -31.14
CA PHE A 269 32.31 -42.86 -29.80
C PHE A 269 31.45 -44.05 -29.39
N ARG A 270 30.18 -44.07 -29.79
CA ARG A 270 29.24 -45.14 -29.45
C ARG A 270 29.54 -46.43 -30.22
N MET A 271 29.61 -46.36 -31.55
CA MET A 271 29.66 -47.55 -32.40
C MET A 271 31.10 -48.03 -32.63
N GLN A 272 32.04 -47.13 -32.89
CA GLN A 272 33.43 -47.53 -33.18
C GLN A 272 34.20 -47.86 -31.90
N ASN A 273 34.06 -47.04 -30.86
CA ASN A 273 34.76 -47.24 -29.59
C ASN A 273 33.96 -48.06 -28.56
N LYS A 274 32.70 -48.43 -28.86
CA LYS A 274 31.81 -49.21 -27.97
C LYS A 274 31.64 -48.58 -26.58
N ASN A 275 31.62 -47.25 -26.53
CA ASN A 275 31.45 -46.50 -25.29
C ASN A 275 29.97 -46.16 -25.05
N SER A 276 29.58 -46.05 -23.78
CA SER A 276 28.39 -45.31 -23.37
C SER A 276 28.66 -43.82 -23.51
N VAL A 277 27.83 -43.12 -24.29
CA VAL A 277 28.02 -41.71 -24.66
C VAL A 277 26.75 -40.92 -24.38
N LYS A 278 26.89 -39.72 -23.84
CA LYS A 278 25.81 -38.73 -23.73
C LYS A 278 26.24 -37.40 -24.31
N VAL A 279 25.28 -36.69 -24.89
CA VAL A 279 25.44 -35.35 -25.43
C VAL A 279 24.63 -34.39 -24.56
N LEU A 280 25.29 -33.35 -24.06
CA LEU A 280 24.66 -32.27 -23.32
C LEU A 280 24.92 -30.94 -24.02
N MET A 281 23.87 -30.32 -24.55
CA MET A 281 23.91 -28.96 -25.04
C MET A 281 23.49 -27.98 -23.94
N LEU A 282 24.26 -26.92 -23.75
CA LEU A 282 24.01 -25.89 -22.75
C LEU A 282 23.63 -24.59 -23.43
N PHE A 283 22.50 -24.04 -23.05
CA PHE A 283 21.99 -22.76 -23.54
C PHE A 283 21.83 -21.78 -22.38
N ASP A 284 21.98 -20.50 -22.68
CA ASP A 284 21.59 -19.43 -21.77
C ASP A 284 20.12 -19.04 -22.05
N SER A 285 19.55 -18.17 -21.20
CA SER A 285 18.17 -17.72 -21.40
C SER A 285 17.96 -16.94 -22.72
N TYR A 286 19.03 -16.40 -23.31
CA TYR A 286 19.00 -15.62 -24.55
C TYR A 286 19.01 -16.51 -25.81
N THR A 287 19.76 -17.61 -25.78
CA THR A 287 19.93 -18.61 -26.84
C THR A 287 18.94 -19.75 -26.75
N ALA A 288 18.09 -19.80 -25.71
CA ALA A 288 17.04 -20.79 -25.53
C ALA A 288 16.05 -20.90 -26.72
N MET A 289 15.94 -19.87 -27.56
CA MET A 289 15.18 -19.96 -28.81
C MET A 289 15.70 -21.05 -29.76
N ARG A 290 17.02 -21.28 -29.84
CA ARG A 290 17.63 -22.36 -30.65
C ARG A 290 17.18 -23.74 -30.19
N MET A 291 16.83 -23.92 -28.91
CA MET A 291 16.32 -25.20 -28.42
C MET A 291 15.00 -25.63 -29.08
N ARG A 292 14.23 -24.70 -29.66
CA ARG A 292 12.97 -25.00 -30.34
C ARG A 292 13.15 -25.61 -31.73
N VAL A 293 14.33 -25.47 -32.32
CA VAL A 293 14.65 -25.98 -33.66
C VAL A 293 15.62 -27.16 -33.61
N LEU A 294 15.96 -27.63 -32.41
CA LEU A 294 16.77 -28.85 -32.26
C LEU A 294 16.00 -30.07 -32.78
N PRO A 295 16.71 -31.09 -33.30
CA PRO A 295 16.09 -32.32 -33.74
C PRO A 295 15.26 -33.02 -32.64
N ASP A 296 14.19 -33.72 -33.04
CA ASP A 296 13.21 -34.36 -32.14
C ASP A 296 13.82 -35.36 -31.14
N TYR A 297 15.02 -35.88 -31.42
CA TYR A 297 15.72 -36.80 -30.52
C TYR A 297 16.36 -36.11 -29.30
N PHE A 298 16.44 -34.77 -29.28
CA PHE A 298 16.90 -34.02 -28.11
C PHE A 298 15.80 -33.88 -27.06
N THR A 299 16.12 -34.25 -25.83
CA THR A 299 15.25 -33.96 -24.68
C THR A 299 15.58 -32.61 -24.09
N THR A 300 14.65 -31.66 -24.21
CA THR A 300 14.80 -30.31 -23.64
C THR A 300 14.52 -30.31 -22.14
N LEU A 301 15.45 -29.78 -21.37
CA LEU A 301 15.38 -29.62 -19.93
C LEU A 301 15.32 -28.12 -19.59
N TYR A 302 14.26 -27.70 -18.91
CA TYR A 302 14.11 -26.34 -18.38
C TYR A 302 14.45 -26.34 -16.88
N ASN A 303 14.10 -25.29 -16.14
CA ASN A 303 14.45 -25.16 -14.71
C ASN A 303 13.90 -26.28 -13.83
N SER A 304 12.70 -26.79 -14.15
CA SER A 304 12.15 -28.00 -13.54
C SER A 304 12.20 -29.14 -14.55
N TYR A 305 12.93 -30.21 -14.23
CA TYR A 305 13.04 -31.40 -15.07
C TYR A 305 13.00 -32.68 -14.25
N ASN A 306 12.62 -33.78 -14.89
CA ASN A 306 12.62 -35.09 -14.25
C ASN A 306 14.02 -35.69 -14.30
N THR A 307 14.60 -36.01 -13.15
CA THR A 307 15.93 -36.62 -13.05
C THR A 307 16.04 -37.96 -13.78
N ARG A 308 14.92 -38.68 -13.98
CA ARG A 308 14.89 -39.90 -14.80
C ARG A 308 15.17 -39.63 -16.29
N GLN A 309 14.75 -38.48 -16.81
CA GLN A 309 15.01 -38.12 -18.21
C GLN A 309 16.51 -37.91 -18.46
N VAL A 310 17.21 -37.29 -17.50
CA VAL A 310 18.67 -37.14 -17.57
C VAL A 310 19.40 -38.49 -17.67
N ILE A 311 18.88 -39.49 -16.96
CA ILE A 311 19.44 -40.86 -16.95
C ILE A 311 19.16 -41.58 -18.27
N LEU A 312 17.91 -41.55 -18.75
CA LEU A 312 17.49 -42.37 -19.87
C LEU A 312 17.81 -41.80 -21.26
N CYS A 313 17.86 -40.48 -21.39
CA CYS A 313 18.00 -39.83 -22.69
C CYS A 313 19.48 -39.56 -23.02
N ASP A 314 19.93 -39.93 -24.21
CA ASP A 314 21.33 -39.76 -24.62
C ASP A 314 21.63 -38.32 -25.08
N PHE A 315 20.64 -37.65 -25.65
CA PHE A 315 20.73 -36.27 -26.13
C PHE A 315 19.92 -35.34 -25.25
N LEU A 316 20.59 -34.44 -24.56
CA LEU A 316 20.01 -33.50 -23.60
C LEU A 316 20.32 -32.07 -24.02
N ALA A 317 19.33 -31.19 -23.92
CA ALA A 317 19.51 -29.76 -24.12
C ALA A 317 19.02 -29.01 -22.87
N LYS A 318 19.91 -28.32 -22.14
CA LYS A 318 19.57 -27.61 -20.90
C LYS A 318 19.65 -26.10 -21.11
N SER A 319 18.54 -25.40 -20.86
CA SER A 319 18.51 -23.94 -20.75
C SER A 319 18.77 -23.51 -19.31
N GLY A 320 19.71 -22.60 -19.10
CA GLY A 320 19.95 -21.93 -17.82
C GLY A 320 20.95 -22.65 -16.89
N ASP A 321 20.65 -22.70 -15.59
CA ASP A 321 21.53 -23.35 -14.59
C ASP A 321 21.69 -24.85 -14.88
N ALA A 322 22.92 -25.25 -15.22
CA ALA A 322 23.27 -26.63 -15.56
C ALA A 322 23.82 -27.42 -14.37
N SER A 323 23.98 -26.80 -13.20
CA SER A 323 24.65 -27.39 -12.02
C SER A 323 24.03 -28.73 -11.63
N GLY A 324 22.70 -28.82 -11.57
CA GLY A 324 22.02 -30.06 -11.18
C GLY A 324 22.16 -31.20 -12.19
N VAL A 325 22.11 -30.89 -13.50
CA VAL A 325 22.27 -31.90 -14.57
C VAL A 325 23.70 -32.39 -14.60
N LEU A 326 24.67 -31.47 -14.52
CA LEU A 326 26.09 -31.79 -14.49
C LEU A 326 26.46 -32.56 -13.22
N ASP A 327 25.96 -32.20 -12.03
CA ASP A 327 26.20 -32.98 -10.81
C ASP A 327 25.73 -34.43 -10.96
N GLN A 328 24.57 -34.65 -11.58
CA GLN A 328 24.02 -35.97 -11.80
C GLN A 328 24.85 -36.80 -12.80
N LEU A 329 25.28 -36.19 -13.90
CA LEU A 329 26.10 -36.86 -14.93
C LEU A 329 27.54 -37.12 -14.44
N LEU A 330 28.12 -36.20 -13.68
CA LEU A 330 29.51 -36.27 -13.19
C LEU A 330 29.68 -37.24 -12.01
N ARG A 331 28.65 -37.43 -11.17
CA ARG A 331 28.63 -38.54 -10.18
C ARG A 331 28.63 -39.93 -10.84
N ASN A 332 28.34 -39.99 -12.14
CA ASN A 332 28.50 -41.14 -13.01
C ASN A 332 27.90 -42.47 -12.51
N LYS A 333 26.72 -42.44 -11.88
CA LYS A 333 26.04 -43.65 -11.38
C LYS A 333 25.72 -44.69 -12.48
N GLU A 334 25.61 -44.23 -13.72
CA GLU A 334 25.27 -45.05 -14.90
C GLU A 334 26.52 -45.60 -15.62
N ASN A 335 27.72 -45.39 -15.08
CA ASN A 335 28.99 -45.78 -15.71
C ASN A 335 29.14 -45.28 -17.16
N LEU A 336 28.76 -44.03 -17.39
CA LEU A 336 29.00 -43.31 -18.63
C LEU A 336 30.52 -43.27 -18.91
N ASN A 337 30.90 -43.59 -20.15
CA ASN A 337 32.31 -43.56 -20.53
C ASN A 337 32.71 -42.19 -21.08
N VAL A 338 31.86 -41.57 -21.90
CA VAL A 338 32.14 -40.29 -22.57
C VAL A 338 30.97 -39.33 -22.43
N LEU A 339 31.25 -38.10 -22.02
CA LEU A 339 30.30 -36.99 -21.99
C LEU A 339 30.74 -35.90 -22.98
N LEU A 340 29.94 -35.67 -24.01
CA LEU A 340 30.14 -34.60 -24.97
C LEU A 340 29.32 -33.39 -24.51
N ILE A 341 29.98 -32.28 -24.18
CA ILE A 341 29.31 -31.05 -23.74
C ILE A 341 29.49 -29.99 -24.84
N PHE A 342 28.38 -29.50 -25.37
CA PHE A 342 28.35 -28.38 -26.32
C PHE A 342 27.81 -27.16 -25.61
N ASP A 343 28.70 -26.20 -25.33
CA ASP A 343 28.37 -24.97 -24.63
C ASP A 343 28.05 -23.86 -25.62
N CYS A 344 26.75 -23.72 -25.90
CA CYS A 344 26.15 -22.74 -26.80
C CYS A 344 25.81 -21.42 -26.09
N LYS A 345 26.25 -21.21 -24.84
CA LYS A 345 26.02 -19.96 -24.12
C LYS A 345 26.82 -18.83 -24.75
N SER A 346 26.23 -17.64 -24.83
CA SER A 346 26.85 -16.45 -25.43
C SER A 346 28.09 -15.95 -24.67
N LEU A 347 28.24 -16.39 -23.42
CA LEU A 347 29.36 -16.00 -22.55
C LEU A 347 30.61 -16.83 -22.87
N PRO A 348 31.81 -16.25 -22.97
CA PRO A 348 33.03 -16.98 -23.35
C PRO A 348 33.56 -17.90 -22.24
N ALA A 349 33.13 -17.71 -20.99
CA ALA A 349 33.59 -18.51 -19.86
C ALA A 349 32.99 -19.93 -19.87
N THR A 350 33.83 -20.93 -19.57
CA THR A 350 33.40 -22.32 -19.42
C THR A 350 32.71 -22.58 -18.09
N VAL A 351 31.75 -23.50 -18.09
CA VAL A 351 30.98 -23.92 -16.89
C VAL A 351 31.78 -24.87 -16.00
N LEU A 352 32.80 -25.54 -16.55
CA LEU A 352 33.64 -26.50 -15.84
C LEU A 352 35.00 -25.91 -15.46
N SER A 353 35.50 -26.34 -14.31
CA SER A 353 36.87 -26.09 -13.84
C SER A 353 37.56 -27.42 -13.52
N GLY A 354 38.84 -27.54 -13.87
CA GLY A 354 39.60 -28.78 -13.73
C GLY A 354 39.98 -29.40 -15.08
N GLN A 355 40.17 -30.72 -15.09
CA GLN A 355 40.71 -31.46 -16.25
C GLN A 355 39.60 -31.99 -17.17
N TYR A 356 39.53 -31.45 -18.38
CA TYR A 356 38.70 -31.91 -19.49
C TYR A 356 39.39 -31.57 -20.82
N LEU A 357 39.00 -32.25 -21.91
CA LEU A 357 39.52 -31.93 -23.24
C LEU A 357 38.65 -30.83 -23.87
N GLN A 358 39.23 -29.65 -24.09
CA GLN A 358 38.51 -28.49 -24.64
C GLN A 358 38.76 -28.31 -26.13
N PHE A 359 37.68 -28.10 -26.87
CA PHE A 359 37.67 -27.61 -28.24
C PHE A 359 36.85 -26.32 -28.30
N ASN A 360 37.27 -25.36 -29.12
CA ASN A 360 36.48 -24.18 -29.44
C ASN A 360 35.81 -24.37 -30.81
N ILE A 361 34.68 -23.72 -31.03
CA ILE A 361 33.95 -23.74 -32.29
C ILE A 361 33.75 -22.29 -32.72
N CYS A 362 34.26 -21.96 -33.90
CA CYS A 362 34.11 -20.65 -34.51
C CYS A 362 33.85 -20.86 -36.00
N ARG A 363 32.84 -20.22 -36.57
CA ARG A 363 32.41 -20.49 -37.94
C ARG A 363 33.50 -20.10 -38.94
N ASP A 364 34.07 -18.91 -38.79
CA ASP A 364 35.04 -18.34 -39.73
C ASP A 364 36.42 -18.20 -39.08
N CYS A 365 37.45 -18.75 -39.76
CA CYS A 365 38.83 -18.66 -39.29
C CYS A 365 39.34 -17.21 -39.14
N ARG A 366 38.75 -16.26 -39.88
CA ARG A 366 39.11 -14.83 -39.79
C ARG A 366 38.73 -14.19 -38.46
N HIS A 367 37.78 -14.79 -37.73
CA HIS A 367 37.30 -14.26 -36.46
C HIS A 367 38.07 -14.78 -35.25
N LEU A 368 38.97 -15.75 -35.44
CA LEU A 368 39.75 -16.34 -34.34
C LEU A 368 40.56 -15.31 -33.56
N ALA A 369 41.22 -14.39 -34.26
CA ALA A 369 42.00 -13.32 -33.65
C ALA A 369 41.13 -12.34 -32.84
N ALA A 370 39.86 -12.14 -33.23
CA ALA A 370 38.94 -11.27 -32.50
C ALA A 370 38.46 -11.90 -31.19
N TYR A 371 38.42 -13.23 -31.12
CA TYR A 371 38.01 -14.01 -29.95
C TYR A 371 39.19 -14.57 -29.13
N ASP A 372 40.43 -14.27 -29.54
CA ASP A 372 41.66 -14.77 -28.91
C ASP A 372 41.72 -16.32 -28.86
N LEU A 373 41.33 -16.95 -29.96
CA LEU A 373 41.25 -18.41 -30.09
C LEU A 373 42.52 -19.01 -30.70
N VAL A 374 42.85 -20.21 -30.24
CA VAL A 374 44.04 -20.97 -30.65
C VAL A 374 43.67 -21.94 -31.78
N ASP A 375 44.47 -21.99 -32.84
CA ASP A 375 44.15 -22.74 -34.06
C ASP A 375 44.04 -24.26 -33.81
N GLU A 376 44.95 -24.83 -33.01
CA GLU A 376 45.09 -26.29 -32.86
C GLU A 376 43.91 -26.95 -32.13
N ASN A 377 43.14 -26.20 -31.34
CA ASN A 377 41.95 -26.69 -30.64
C ASN A 377 40.65 -26.04 -31.10
N THR A 378 40.68 -25.27 -32.20
CA THR A 378 39.48 -24.60 -32.72
C THR A 378 38.97 -25.25 -34.01
N ILE A 379 37.68 -25.54 -34.02
CA ILE A 379 36.94 -26.10 -35.13
C ILE A 379 36.34 -24.97 -35.95
N VAL A 380 36.60 -24.98 -37.26
CA VAL A 380 36.16 -23.95 -38.21
C VAL A 380 35.50 -24.53 -39.45
N ASN A 381 34.64 -23.76 -40.13
CA ASN A 381 34.09 -24.17 -41.41
C ASN A 381 35.03 -23.78 -42.58
N GLY A 382 35.51 -24.78 -43.32
CA GLY A 382 36.24 -24.59 -44.57
C GLY A 382 37.70 -24.13 -44.43
N HIS A 383 38.35 -23.95 -45.59
CA HIS A 383 39.80 -23.92 -45.77
C HIS A 383 40.53 -22.83 -44.99
N GLY A 384 40.88 -23.13 -43.75
CA GLY A 384 41.71 -22.30 -42.89
C GLY A 384 43.22 -22.55 -43.04
N GLY A 385 43.65 -23.67 -43.63
CA GLY A 385 45.06 -24.06 -43.71
C GLY A 385 45.36 -25.32 -42.86
N VAL A 386 46.63 -25.73 -42.81
CA VAL A 386 47.06 -27.07 -42.33
C VAL A 386 46.83 -27.30 -40.82
N ASN A 387 46.66 -26.24 -40.02
CA ASN A 387 46.67 -26.33 -38.56
C ASN A 387 45.26 -26.38 -37.91
N TYR A 388 44.19 -26.30 -38.70
CA TYR A 388 42.83 -26.19 -38.17
C TYR A 388 42.10 -27.54 -38.09
N LEU A 389 41.19 -27.67 -37.12
CA LEU A 389 40.17 -28.72 -37.11
C LEU A 389 39.05 -28.35 -38.07
N GLU A 390 39.26 -28.59 -39.37
CA GLU A 390 38.35 -28.12 -40.41
C GLU A 390 37.12 -29.01 -40.59
N PHE A 391 35.93 -28.41 -40.50
CA PHE A 391 34.65 -29.03 -40.82
C PHE A 391 34.09 -28.43 -42.13
N ASP A 392 34.46 -29.03 -43.26
CA ASP A 392 34.02 -28.57 -44.59
C ASP A 392 32.58 -29.01 -44.89
N HIS A 393 31.62 -28.28 -44.32
CA HIS A 393 30.21 -28.51 -44.55
C HIS A 393 29.81 -28.40 -46.02
N ALA A 394 30.43 -27.50 -46.79
CA ALA A 394 30.08 -27.28 -48.19
C ALA A 394 30.49 -28.47 -49.07
N GLN A 395 31.63 -29.11 -48.76
CA GLN A 395 32.00 -30.37 -49.38
C GLN A 395 31.00 -31.48 -49.01
N TYR A 396 30.62 -31.58 -47.74
CA TYR A 396 29.69 -32.61 -47.27
C TYR A 396 28.31 -32.48 -47.92
N GLU A 397 27.76 -31.28 -48.07
CA GLU A 397 26.49 -31.07 -48.77
C GLU A 397 26.53 -31.54 -50.23
N ARG A 398 27.68 -31.47 -50.90
CA ARG A 398 27.86 -31.93 -52.29
C ARG A 398 28.05 -33.44 -52.38
N GLU A 399 28.76 -34.04 -51.43
CA GLU A 399 29.17 -35.45 -51.50
C GLU A 399 28.16 -36.40 -50.85
N LEU A 400 27.48 -35.98 -49.77
CA LEU A 400 26.50 -36.81 -49.05
C LEU A 400 25.31 -37.30 -49.88
N PRO A 401 24.78 -36.55 -50.87
CA PRO A 401 23.73 -37.05 -51.75
C PRO A 401 24.14 -38.26 -52.59
N ASN A 402 25.45 -38.49 -52.79
CA ASN A 402 25.95 -39.62 -53.59
C ASN A 402 25.88 -40.96 -52.85
N PHE A 403 25.70 -40.93 -51.52
CA PHE A 403 25.59 -42.13 -50.70
C PHE A 403 24.12 -42.46 -50.45
N VAL A 404 23.71 -43.68 -50.79
CA VAL A 404 22.32 -44.14 -50.61
C VAL A 404 22.13 -44.70 -49.19
N ASN A 405 23.15 -45.35 -48.64
CA ASN A 405 23.09 -46.01 -47.34
C ASN A 405 23.56 -45.09 -46.20
N GLN A 406 22.82 -45.04 -45.08
CA GLN A 406 23.22 -44.30 -43.89
C GLN A 406 24.54 -44.80 -43.29
N THR A 407 24.81 -46.10 -43.37
CA THR A 407 26.09 -46.66 -42.89
C THR A 407 27.27 -46.16 -43.72
N GLU A 408 27.11 -46.04 -45.04
CA GLU A 408 28.15 -45.48 -45.92
C GLU A 408 28.38 -44.00 -45.64
N LYS A 409 27.29 -43.23 -45.45
CA LYS A 409 27.39 -41.83 -45.02
C LYS A 409 28.17 -41.68 -43.72
N PHE A 410 27.87 -42.52 -42.73
CA PHE A 410 28.59 -42.50 -41.46
C PHE A 410 30.07 -42.89 -41.62
N LEU A 411 30.38 -43.93 -42.40
CA LEU A 411 31.77 -44.32 -42.66
C LEU A 411 32.56 -43.22 -43.37
N TYR A 412 31.92 -42.54 -44.33
CA TYR A 412 32.51 -41.40 -45.02
C TYR A 412 32.71 -40.20 -44.08
N LEU A 413 31.71 -39.83 -43.27
CA LEU A 413 31.82 -38.71 -42.34
C LEU A 413 32.82 -39.01 -41.23
N SER A 414 32.85 -40.23 -40.70
CA SER A 414 33.76 -40.60 -39.62
C SER A 414 35.23 -40.70 -40.06
N SER A 415 35.51 -40.93 -41.35
CA SER A 415 36.87 -40.94 -41.87
C SER A 415 37.46 -39.55 -42.10
N GLN A 416 36.66 -38.49 -41.95
CA GLN A 416 37.13 -37.12 -42.15
C GLN A 416 38.17 -36.72 -41.11
N GLN A 417 39.14 -35.90 -41.54
CA GLN A 417 40.33 -35.56 -40.76
C GLN A 417 39.98 -34.95 -39.40
N ILE A 418 38.95 -34.10 -39.33
CA ILE A 418 38.50 -33.48 -38.08
C ILE A 418 38.15 -34.51 -37.01
N TYR A 419 37.34 -35.52 -37.33
CA TYR A 419 36.95 -36.54 -36.35
C TYR A 419 38.13 -37.42 -35.97
N GLN A 420 39.00 -37.77 -36.93
CA GLN A 420 40.21 -38.55 -36.65
C GLN A 420 41.19 -37.78 -35.74
N ASN A 421 41.32 -36.47 -35.93
CA ASN A 421 42.11 -35.60 -35.06
C ASN A 421 41.51 -35.54 -33.65
N ILE A 422 40.20 -35.31 -33.51
CA ILE A 422 39.51 -35.31 -32.21
C ILE A 422 39.71 -36.66 -31.51
N LEU A 423 39.55 -37.78 -32.20
CA LEU A 423 39.78 -39.11 -31.65
C LEU A 423 41.23 -39.33 -31.20
N THR A 424 42.19 -38.87 -31.99
CA THR A 424 43.62 -38.98 -31.67
C THR A 424 43.96 -38.17 -30.43
N LEU A 425 43.50 -36.91 -30.36
CA LEU A 425 43.64 -36.05 -29.18
C LEU A 425 42.97 -36.65 -27.95
N THR A 426 41.80 -37.27 -28.13
CA THR A 426 41.07 -37.95 -27.05
C THR A 426 41.85 -39.13 -26.49
N LYS A 427 42.46 -39.95 -27.36
CA LYS A 427 43.32 -41.06 -26.93
C LYS A 427 44.55 -40.55 -26.18
N LEU A 428 45.25 -39.56 -26.74
CA LEU A 428 46.43 -38.95 -26.11
C LEU A 428 46.11 -38.33 -24.74
N TYR A 429 44.95 -37.72 -24.60
CA TYR A 429 44.49 -37.17 -23.33
C TYR A 429 44.17 -38.27 -22.32
N LYS A 430 43.49 -39.34 -22.74
CA LYS A 430 43.16 -40.49 -21.88
C LYS A 430 44.43 -41.20 -21.37
N ASP A 431 45.49 -41.29 -22.16
CA ASP A 431 46.75 -41.90 -21.76
C ASP A 431 47.56 -41.05 -20.76
N ARG A 432 47.20 -39.76 -20.59
CA ARG A 432 47.86 -38.81 -19.68
C ARG A 432 47.09 -38.57 -18.37
N MET A 433 45.84 -39.05 -18.27
CA MET A 433 45.07 -39.11 -17.01
C MET A 433 45.38 -40.40 -16.27
#